data_AF-A0AAV9DYQ9-F1
#
_entry.id   AF-A0AAV9DYQ9-F1
#
_cell.length_a   1.000
_cell.length_b   1.000
_cell.length_c   1.000
_cell.angle_alpha   90.00
_cell.angle_beta   90.00
_cell.angle_gamma   90.00
#
_symmetry.space_group_name_H-M   'P 1'
#
loop_
_entity.id
_entity.type
_entity.pdbx_description
1 polymer ?
#
loop_
_entity_poly.entity_id
_entity_poly.type
_entity_poly.pdbx_seq_one_letter_code
_entity_poly.pdbx_strand_id
1 'polypeptide(L)'
;MAYDTKFLRVPEIRWIGAFPSDSEKYCLSAQCLLPLKPEDKKKAEAMLLRCYLHREVPRWRLELENMLQRGVKFELEALSASSISFLSEVYIPAKIHSQDYI
;
A
#
# COMPACT_ATOMS: atom_id res chain seq x y z
N MET A 1 25.43 -3.98 15.38
CA MET A 1 24.74 -4.58 14.22
C MET A 1 24.34 -3.52 13.16
N ALA A 2 25.18 -2.52 12.90
CA ALA A 2 24.91 -1.48 11.89
C ALA A 2 25.83 -1.59 10.65
N TYR A 3 26.93 -2.34 10.76
CA TYR A 3 27.94 -2.47 9.69
C TYR A 3 27.41 -3.26 8.48
N ASP A 4 26.62 -4.31 8.72
CA ASP A 4 26.10 -5.18 7.65
C ASP A 4 24.86 -4.63 6.94
N THR A 5 24.34 -3.48 7.38
CA THR A 5 23.11 -2.87 6.84
C THR A 5 23.18 -2.61 5.33
N LYS A 6 24.37 -2.40 4.79
CA LYS A 6 24.59 -2.21 3.34
C LYS A 6 24.31 -3.48 2.53
N PHE A 7 24.43 -4.66 3.12
CA PHE A 7 24.23 -5.95 2.45
C PHE A 7 22.84 -6.55 2.68
N LEU A 8 22.05 -5.95 3.58
CA LEU A 8 20.69 -6.42 3.92
C LEU A 8 19.58 -5.67 3.18
N ARG A 9 19.93 -4.70 2.32
CA ARG A 9 18.98 -3.94 1.51
C ARG A 9 18.91 -4.50 0.10
N VAL A 10 17.72 -4.52 -0.48
CA VAL A 10 17.47 -4.82 -1.88
C VAL A 10 16.89 -3.56 -2.52
N PRO A 11 17.72 -2.65 -3.04
CA PRO A 11 17.26 -1.38 -3.64
C PRO A 11 16.27 -1.55 -4.80
N GLU A 12 16.34 -2.68 -5.50
CA GLU A 12 15.53 -2.97 -6.68
C GLU A 12 14.14 -3.52 -6.33
N ILE A 13 13.84 -3.72 -5.05
CA ILE A 13 12.54 -4.23 -4.60
C ILE A 13 11.44 -3.24 -4.99
N ARG A 14 10.32 -3.77 -5.46
CA ARG A 14 9.15 -2.98 -5.85
C ARG A 14 7.93 -3.43 -5.07
N TRP A 15 7.16 -2.47 -4.60
CA TRP A 15 5.92 -2.68 -3.88
C TRP A 15 4.75 -2.68 -4.85
N ILE A 16 4.12 -3.84 -5.03
CA ILE A 16 2.95 -4.05 -5.90
C ILE A 16 1.64 -3.53 -5.28
N GLY A 17 1.63 -3.22 -3.98
CA GLY A 17 0.44 -2.87 -3.20
C GLY A 17 0.17 -3.87 -2.06
N ALA A 18 -1.02 -3.95 -1.49
CA ALA A 18 -2.27 -3.25 -1.83
C ALA A 18 -2.25 -1.75 -1.50
N PHE A 19 -2.50 -0.88 -2.48
CA PHE A 19 -2.50 0.55 -2.26
C PHE A 19 -3.85 1.01 -1.69
N PRO A 20 -3.88 2.06 -0.85
CA PRO A 20 -5.11 2.74 -0.45
C PRO A 20 -6.03 3.07 -1.64
N SER A 21 -5.48 3.57 -2.75
CA SER A 21 -6.23 3.84 -3.99
C SER A 21 -6.85 2.60 -4.65
N ASP A 22 -6.31 1.40 -4.43
CA ASP A 22 -6.83 0.16 -5.02
C ASP A 22 -8.24 -0.19 -4.52
N SER A 23 -8.60 0.28 -3.32
CA SER A 23 -9.96 0.08 -2.80
C SER A 23 -11.04 0.73 -3.67
N GLU A 24 -10.72 1.85 -4.34
CA GLU A 24 -11.62 2.49 -5.31
C GLU A 24 -11.52 1.81 -6.68
N LYS A 25 -10.30 1.51 -7.14
CA LYS A 25 -10.04 0.87 -8.43
C LYS A 25 -10.75 -0.48 -8.60
N TYR A 26 -10.81 -1.26 -7.52
CA TYR A 26 -11.44 -2.58 -7.52
C TYR A 26 -12.79 -2.61 -6.80
N CYS A 27 -13.37 -1.43 -6.53
CA CYS A 27 -14.69 -1.27 -5.92
C CYS A 27 -14.91 -2.19 -4.70
N LEU A 28 -14.00 -2.14 -3.74
CA LEU A 28 -14.12 -2.97 -2.54
C LEU A 28 -15.43 -2.66 -1.80
N SER A 29 -16.11 -3.72 -1.35
CA SER A 29 -17.33 -3.58 -0.58
C SER A 29 -17.06 -2.78 0.70
N ALA A 30 -17.98 -1.89 1.07
CA ALA A 30 -17.85 -1.04 2.26
C ALA A 30 -17.66 -1.86 3.55
N GLN A 31 -18.16 -3.10 3.59
CA GLN A 31 -17.98 -4.02 4.72
C GLN A 31 -16.52 -4.46 4.95
N CYS A 32 -15.69 -4.37 3.91
CA CYS A 32 -14.27 -4.72 3.97
C CYS A 32 -13.38 -3.51 4.29
N LEU A 33 -13.96 -2.31 4.38
CA LEU A 33 -13.27 -1.08 4.74
C LEU A 33 -13.32 -0.91 6.26
N LEU A 34 -12.15 -0.78 6.86
CA LEU A 34 -11.96 -0.59 8.29
C LEU A 34 -11.58 0.86 8.56
N PRO A 35 -12.21 1.55 9.52
CA PRO A 35 -11.81 2.89 9.91
C PRO A 35 -10.38 2.86 10.50
N LEU A 36 -9.58 3.88 10.17
CA LEU A 36 -8.25 4.03 10.76
C LEU A 36 -8.34 4.28 12.26
N LYS A 37 -7.59 3.50 13.03
CA LYS A 37 -7.42 3.72 14.45
C LYS A 37 -6.49 4.92 14.69
N PRO A 38 -6.54 5.56 15.88
CA PRO A 38 -5.64 6.65 16.21
C PRO A 38 -4.16 6.29 16.06
N GLU A 39 -3.81 5.03 16.35
CA GLU A 39 -2.45 4.49 16.19
C GLU A 39 -2.02 4.41 14.71
N ASP A 40 -2.95 4.02 13.82
CA ASP A 40 -2.69 3.96 12.38
C ASP A 40 -2.39 5.37 11.84
N LYS A 41 -3.18 6.37 12.25
CA LYS A 41 -3.01 7.78 11.84
C LYS A 41 -1.66 8.33 12.31
N LYS A 42 -1.34 8.16 13.60
CA LYS A 42 -0.04 8.56 14.16
C LYS A 42 1.13 7.92 13.42
N LYS A 43 1.01 6.64 13.06
CA LYS A 43 2.05 5.93 12.31
C LYS A 43 2.21 6.47 10.89
N ALA A 44 1.11 6.71 10.18
CA ALA A 44 1.13 7.28 8.83
C ALA A 44 1.71 8.70 8.83
N GLU A 45 1.31 9.56 9.76
CA GLU A 45 1.86 10.91 9.94
C GLU A 45 3.37 10.86 10.25
N ALA A 46 3.81 9.98 11.15
CA ALA A 46 5.23 9.81 11.46
C ALA A 46 6.03 9.29 10.25
N MET A 47 5.44 8.45 9.40
CA MET A 47 6.06 8.00 8.15
C MET A 47 6.23 9.17 7.18
N LEU A 48 5.22 10.03 7.02
CA LEU A 48 5.26 11.19 6.12
C LEU A 48 6.39 12.19 6.44
N LEU A 49 6.89 12.22 7.68
CA LEU A 49 8.00 13.08 8.10
C LEU A 49 9.38 12.55 7.68
N ARG A 50 9.48 11.31 7.19
CA ARG A 50 10.77 10.69 6.86
C ARG A 50 11.34 11.25 5.55
N CYS A 51 12.63 11.60 5.56
CA CYS A 51 13.30 12.28 4.45
C CYS A 51 13.32 11.49 3.13
N TYR A 52 13.39 10.15 3.19
CA TYR A 52 13.38 9.31 1.98
C TYR A 52 12.03 9.31 1.27
N LEU A 53 10.91 9.47 1.99
CA LEU A 53 9.57 9.55 1.39
C LEU A 53 9.38 10.83 0.56
N HIS A 54 10.13 11.90 0.87
CA HIS A 54 10.10 13.13 0.09
C HIS A 54 10.96 13.08 -1.17
N ARG A 55 12.03 12.28 -1.18
CA ARG A 55 13.05 12.32 -2.24
C ARG A 55 13.02 11.11 -3.16
N GLU A 56 12.72 9.94 -2.63
CA GLU A 56 12.88 8.68 -3.33
C GLU A 56 11.56 8.18 -3.92
N VAL A 57 10.43 8.42 -3.24
CA VAL A 57 9.17 7.75 -3.61
C VAL A 57 7.92 8.66 -3.43
N PRO A 58 7.71 9.65 -4.30
CA PRO A 58 6.57 10.59 -4.19
C PRO A 58 5.21 9.88 -4.26
N ARG A 59 5.12 8.75 -4.96
CA ARG A 59 3.89 7.99 -5.09
C ARG A 59 3.45 7.30 -3.78
N TRP A 60 4.39 6.82 -2.96
CA TRP A 60 4.07 6.29 -1.62
C TRP A 60 3.49 7.37 -0.72
N ARG A 61 4.05 8.59 -0.81
CA ARG A 61 3.54 9.73 -0.05
C ARG A 61 2.08 10.01 -0.40
N LEU A 62 1.76 10.07 -1.69
CA LEU A 62 0.39 10.31 -2.17
C LEU A 62 -0.58 9.24 -1.65
N GLU A 63 -0.18 7.96 -1.68
CA GLU A 63 -1.00 6.87 -1.15
C GLU A 63 -1.25 7.01 0.36
N LEU A 64 -0.21 7.36 1.14
CA LEU A 64 -0.36 7.60 2.59
C LEU A 64 -1.25 8.81 2.90
N GLU A 65 -1.11 9.90 2.15
CA GLU A 65 -1.96 11.09 2.26
C GLU A 65 -3.42 10.74 1.91
N ASN A 66 -3.65 9.97 0.85
CA ASN A 66 -4.97 9.48 0.46
C ASN A 66 -5.59 8.60 1.56
N MET A 67 -4.80 7.69 2.14
CA MET A 67 -5.25 6.85 3.26
C MET A 67 -5.68 7.70 4.47
N LEU A 68 -4.89 8.72 4.83
CA LEU A 68 -5.21 9.63 5.92
C LEU A 68 -6.45 10.49 5.64
N GLN A 69 -6.59 10.99 4.40
CA GLN A 69 -7.73 11.79 3.97
C GLN A 69 -9.03 10.97 4.01
N ARG A 70 -9.00 9.73 3.50
CA ARG A 70 -10.17 8.85 3.48
C ARG A 70 -10.48 8.25 4.85
N GLY A 71 -9.47 8.08 5.69
CA GLY A 71 -9.64 7.57 7.05
C GLY A 71 -10.02 6.09 7.11
N VAL A 72 -9.77 5.33 6.05
CA VAL A 72 -10.03 3.88 5.98
C VAL A 72 -8.81 3.10 5.51
N LYS A 73 -8.76 1.83 5.91
CA LYS A 73 -7.84 0.80 5.42
C LYS A 73 -8.61 -0.46 5.06
N PHE A 74 -7.97 -1.39 4.37
CA PHE A 74 -8.54 -2.69 4.08
C PHE A 74 -7.45 -3.76 4.18
N GLU A 75 -7.88 -5.01 4.34
CA GLU A 75 -6.98 -6.17 4.39
C GLU A 75 -6.83 -6.79 3.01
N LEU A 76 -5.72 -7.48 2.76
CA LEU A 76 -5.47 -8.13 1.47
C LEU A 76 -6.60 -9.11 1.08
N GLU A 77 -7.17 -9.78 2.08
CA GLU A 77 -8.31 -10.69 1.93
C GLU A 77 -9.56 -10.00 1.35
N ALA A 78 -9.70 -8.67 1.53
CA ALA A 78 -10.79 -7.90 0.94
C ALA A 78 -10.80 -7.97 -0.59
N LEU A 79 -9.62 -8.06 -1.23
CA LEU A 79 -9.51 -8.23 -2.68
C LEU A 79 -10.00 -9.61 -3.12
N SER A 80 -9.94 -10.62 -2.25
CA SER A 80 -10.40 -11.98 -2.54
C SER A 80 -11.79 -12.27 -1.96
N ALA A 81 -12.45 -11.28 -1.37
CA ALA A 81 -13.75 -11.44 -0.72
C ALA A 81 -14.87 -11.86 -1.71
N SER A 82 -14.76 -11.42 -2.98
CA SER A 82 -15.71 -11.78 -4.04
C SER A 82 -15.32 -13.06 -4.79
N SER A 83 -14.03 -13.34 -4.93
CA SER A 83 -13.51 -14.55 -5.57
C SER A 83 -12.12 -14.87 -5.04
N ILE A 84 -11.92 -16.11 -4.60
CA ILE A 84 -10.63 -16.60 -4.08
C ILE A 84 -9.52 -16.45 -5.13
N SER A 85 -9.85 -16.63 -6.41
CA SER A 85 -8.89 -16.52 -7.51
C SER A 85 -8.59 -15.08 -7.95
N PHE A 86 -9.33 -14.08 -7.45
CA PHE A 86 -9.19 -12.70 -7.91
C PHE A 86 -7.77 -12.16 -7.75
N LEU A 87 -7.12 -12.48 -6.63
CA LEU A 87 -5.76 -12.00 -6.35
C LEU A 87 -4.75 -12.55 -7.39
N SER A 88 -4.79 -13.85 -7.66
CA SER A 88 -3.83 -14.53 -8.55
C SER A 88 -4.13 -14.35 -10.02
N GLU A 89 -5.40 -14.30 -10.42
CA GLU A 89 -5.81 -14.28 -11.83
C GLU A 89 -6.04 -12.86 -12.36
N VAL A 90 -6.37 -11.90 -11.48
CA VAL A 90 -6.73 -10.53 -11.90
C VAL A 90 -5.76 -9.51 -11.31
N TYR A 91 -5.69 -9.39 -9.99
CA TYR A 91 -4.98 -8.28 -9.34
C TYR A 91 -3.47 -8.28 -9.62
N ILE A 92 -2.78 -9.39 -9.31
CA ILE A 92 -1.33 -9.50 -9.49
C ILE A 92 -0.94 -9.38 -10.98
N PRO A 93 -1.55 -10.14 -11.92
CA PRO A 93 -1.23 -10.01 -13.33
C PRO A 93 -1.48 -8.59 -13.85
N ALA A 94 -2.60 -7.95 -13.51
CA ALA A 94 -2.91 -6.60 -13.95
C ALA A 94 -1.87 -5.59 -13.46
N LYS A 95 -1.45 -5.66 -12.19
CA LYS A 95 -0.41 -4.79 -11.61
C LYS A 95 0.94 -4.95 -12.30
N ILE A 96 1.35 -6.19 -12.58
CA ILE A 96 2.63 -6.47 -13.26
C ILE A 96 2.60 -5.95 -14.71
N HIS A 97 1.54 -6.24 -15.47
CA HIS A 97 1.43 -5.83 -16.88
C HIS A 97 1.36 -4.31 -17.03
N SER A 98 0.66 -3.62 -16.13
CA SER A 98 0.57 -2.16 -16.12
C SER A 98 1.79 -1.47 -15.50
N GLN A 99 2.77 -2.25 -15.02
CA GLN A 99 3.92 -1.75 -14.26
C GLN A 99 3.50 -0.86 -13.07
N ASP A 100 2.34 -1.18 -12.49
CA ASP A 100 1.68 -0.41 -11.45
C ASP A 100 2.17 -0.84 -10.07
N TYR A 101 3.47 -0.66 -9.86
CA TYR A 101 4.15 -0.87 -8.58
C TYR A 101 5.04 0.34 -8.29
N ILE A 102 5.54 0.40 -7.06
CA ILE A 102 6.38 1.51 -6.61
C ILE A 102 7.69 1.01 -6.03
#